data_AF-A0A7V3XM99-F1
#
_entry.id   AF-A0A7V3XM99-F1
#
_cell.length_a   1.000
_cell.length_b   1.000
_cell.length_c   1.000
_cell.angle_alpha   90.00
_cell.angle_beta   90.00
_cell.angle_gamma   90.00
#
_symmetry.space_group_name_H-M   'P 1'
#
loop_
_entity.id
_entity.type
_entity.pdbx_description
1 polymer ?
#
loop_
_entity_poly.entity_id
_entity_poly.type
_entity_poly.pdbx_seq_one_letter_code
_entity_poly.pdbx_strand_id
1 'polypeptide(L)' 'MAVASDRVRATAIEATEFPEMSRTYRVMAVPKVVINDRVQFEGALPEKEFLAAVLQAAAA' A
#
# COMPACT_ATOMS: atom_id res chain seq x y z
N MET A 1 -4.28 8.99 5.60
CA MET A 1 -3.64 9.60 4.42
C MET A 1 -4.64 10.09 3.37
N ALA A 2 -5.36 9.24 2.63
CA ALA A 2 -6.18 9.68 1.49
C ALA A 2 -7.25 10.73 1.84
N VAL A 3 -7.93 10.59 2.97
CA VAL A 3 -8.92 11.58 3.46
C VAL A 3 -8.27 12.93 3.80
N ALA A 4 -6.99 12.94 4.14
CA ALA A 4 -6.28 14.14 4.58
C ALA A 4 -5.65 14.93 3.42
N SER A 5 -5.60 14.38 2.20
CA SER A 5 -4.91 15.01 1.07
C SER A 5 -5.43 14.49 -0.28
N ASP A 6 -5.87 15.41 -1.13
CA ASP A 6 -6.32 15.11 -2.50
C ASP A 6 -5.21 14.56 -3.41
N ARG A 7 -3.95 14.67 -2.98
CA ARG A 7 -2.80 14.10 -3.69
C ARG A 7 -2.63 12.60 -3.47
N VAL A 8 -3.40 12.01 -2.56
CA VAL A 8 -3.30 10.59 -2.20
C VAL A 8 -4.62 9.89 -2.48
N ARG A 9 -4.62 9.00 -3.48
CA ARG A 9 -5.71 8.06 -3.70
C ARG A 9 -5.37 6.72 -3.06
N ALA A 10 -6.32 6.12 -2.35
CA ALA A 10 -6.18 4.79 -1.77
C ALA A 10 -7.37 3.91 -2.17
N THR A 11 -7.14 2.61 -2.26
CA THR A 11 -8.18 1.61 -2.48
C THR A 11 -7.85 0.40 -1.63
N ALA A 12 -8.82 -0.05 -0.83
CA ALA A 12 -8.71 -1.31 -0.12
C ALA A 12 -9.19 -2.43 -1.04
N ILE A 13 -8.42 -3.51 -1.11
CA ILE A 13 -8.69 -4.65 -1.98
C ILE A 13 -8.76 -5.89 -1.09
N GLU A 14 -9.84 -6.66 -1.23
CA GLU A 14 -10.00 -7.93 -0.53
C GLU A 14 -9.16 -9.00 -1.27
N ALA A 15 -8.17 -9.58 -0.57
CA ALA A 15 -7.15 -10.38 -1.23
C ALA A 15 -7.68 -11.72 -1.78
N THR A 16 -8.73 -12.26 -1.17
CA THR A 16 -9.36 -13.54 -1.54
C THR A 16 -10.28 -13.40 -2.75
N GLU A 17 -10.88 -12.22 -2.97
CA GLU A 17 -11.66 -11.89 -4.17
C GLU A 17 -10.79 -11.65 -5.42
N PHE A 18 -9.52 -11.25 -5.22
CA PHE A 18 -8.59 -10.92 -6.32
C PHE A 18 -7.30 -11.77 -6.26
N PRO A 19 -7.38 -13.11 -6.41
CA PRO A 19 -6.25 -14.00 -6.23
C PRO A 19 -5.09 -13.76 -7.21
N GLU A 20 -5.38 -13.35 -8.44
CA GLU A 20 -4.35 -13.01 -9.44
C GLU A 20 -3.56 -11.74 -9.07
N MET A 21 -4.23 -10.75 -8.46
CA MET A 21 -3.57 -9.56 -7.95
C MET A 21 -2.70 -9.90 -6.73
N SER A 22 -3.22 -10.75 -5.83
CA SER A 22 -2.46 -11.27 -4.69
C SER A 22 -1.20 -12.01 -5.12
N ARG A 23 -1.27 -12.82 -6.20
CA ARG A 23 -0.11 -13.47 -6.82
C ARG A 23 0.88 -12.46 -7.40
N THR A 24 0.39 -11.49 -8.17
CA THR A 24 1.21 -10.45 -8.81
C THR A 24 2.02 -9.65 -7.80
N TYR A 25 1.39 -9.22 -6.70
CA TYR A 25 2.07 -8.49 -5.63
C TYR A 25 2.71 -9.39 -4.56
N ARG A 26 2.69 -10.71 -4.76
CA ARG A 26 3.23 -11.70 -3.82
C ARG A 26 2.76 -11.43 -2.40
N VAL A 27 1.44 -11.39 -2.19
CA VAL A 27 0.82 -11.21 -0.89
C VAL A 27 1.05 -12.46 -0.05
N MET A 28 1.91 -12.37 0.97
CA MET A 28 2.19 -13.47 1.89
C MET A 28 1.50 -13.27 3.24
N ALA A 29 1.30 -12.01 3.64
CA ALA A 29 0.55 -11.62 4.84
C ALA A 29 -0.33 -10.40 4.54
N VAL A 30 -1.42 -10.27 5.30
CA VAL A 30 -2.32 -9.11 5.25
C VAL A 30 -2.24 -8.31 6.57
N PRO A 31 -2.37 -6.97 6.52
CA PRO A 31 -2.52 -6.14 5.33
C PRO A 31 -1.20 -6.03 4.53
N LYS A 32 -1.28 -6.08 3.19
CA LYS A 32 -0.20 -5.68 2.30
C LYS A 32 -0.54 -4.33 1.68
N VAL A 33 0.42 -3.42 1.69
CA VAL A 33 0.28 -2.09 1.07
C VAL A 33 1.26 -2.01 -0.09
N VAL A 34 0.76 -1.55 -1.23
CA VAL A 34 1.56 -1.25 -2.42
C VAL A 34 1.28 0.19 -2.82
N ILE A 35 2.34 0.96 -3.03
CA ILE A 35 2.27 2.39 -3.37
C ILE A 35 2.97 2.57 -4.71
N ASN A 36 2.20 3.00 -5.72
CA ASN A 36 2.65 3.29 -7.08
C ASN A 36 3.51 2.17 -7.69
N ASP A 37 3.23 0.90 -7.37
CA ASP A 37 3.99 -0.29 -7.79
C ASP A 37 5.50 -0.24 -7.47
N ARG A 38 5.91 0.63 -6.55
CA ARG A 38 7.32 0.92 -6.25
C ARG A 38 7.70 0.58 -4.82
N VAL A 39 6.87 1.00 -3.86
CA VAL A 39 7.08 0.74 -2.44
C VAL A 39 6.02 -0.24 -1.97
N GLN A 40 6.45 -1.24 -1.21
CA GLN A 40 5.55 -2.25 -0.68
C GLN A 40 6.00 -2.70 0.71
N PHE A 41 5.03 -3.00 1.58
CA PHE A 41 5.26 -3.56 2.90
C PHE A 41 4.06 -4.37 3.37
N GLU A 42 4.29 -5.19 4.39
CA GLU A 42 3.26 -6.02 5.03
C GLU A 42 3.11 -5.60 6.50
N GLY A 43 1.91 -5.75 7.04
CA GLY A 43 1.56 -5.35 8.40
C GLY A 43 1.10 -3.90 8.54
N ALA A 44 0.61 -3.58 9.73
CA ALA A 44 0.13 -2.25 10.08
C ALA A 44 1.26 -1.39 10.66
N LEU A 45 1.96 -0.66 9.79
CA LEU A 45 3.02 0.26 10.21
C LEU A 45 2.46 1.44 11.03
N PRO A 46 3.22 1.98 11.99
CA PRO A 46 2.91 3.26 12.62
C PRO A 46 2.81 4.39 11.59
N GLU A 47 1.98 5.40 11.87
CA GLU A 47 1.65 6.46 10.91
C GLU A 47 2.88 7.20 10.35
N LYS A 48 3.89 7.45 11.19
CA LYS A 48 5.14 8.13 10.77
C LYS A 48 5.91 7.31 9.74
N GLU A 49 5.99 6.00 9.93
CA GLU A 49 6.67 5.08 9.02
C GLU A 49 5.88 4.93 7.72
N PHE A 50 4.55 4.85 7.82
CA PHE A 50 3.66 4.85 6.65
C PHE A 50 3.85 6.12 5.81
N LEU A 51 3.91 7.30 6.44
CA LEU A 51 4.16 8.57 5.74
C LEU A 51 5.51 8.57 5.03
N ALA A 52 6.56 8.07 5.69
CA ALA A 52 7.88 7.97 5.09
C ALA A 52 7.84 7.10 3.81
N ALA A 53 7.13 5.97 3.83
CA ALA A 53 6.95 5.11 2.66
C ALA A 53 6.19 5.82 1.52
N VAL A 54 5.15 6.60 1.84
CA VAL A 54 4.42 7.42 0.85
C VAL A 54 5.33 8.46 0.21
N LEU A 55 6.11 9.19 1.02
CA LEU A 55 7.04 10.22 0.53
C LEU A 55 8.16 9.61 -0.33
N GLN A 56 8.68 8.44 0.07
CA GLN A 56 9.65 7.69 -0.73
C GLN A 56 9.07 7.32 -2.10
N ALA A 57 7.84 6.83 -2.16
CA ALA A 57 7.20 6.46 -3.41
C ALA A 57 6.87 7.66 -4.33
N ALA A 58 6.61 8.84 -3.73
CA ALA A 58 6.29 10.06 -4.44
C ALA A 58 7.52 10.84 -4.96
N ALA A 59 8.69 10.63 -4.34
CA ALA A 59 9.95 11.28 -4.75
C ALA A 59 10.68 10.54 -5.89
N ALA A 60 10.28 9.30 -6.20
CA ALA A 60 10.80 8.48 -7.30
C ALA A 60 10.02 8.71 -8.61
#